data_AF-A0AAJ1UAG9-F1
#
_entry.id   AF-A0AAJ1UAG9-F1
#
_cell.length_a   1.000
_cell.length_b   1.000
_cell.length_c   1.000
_cell.angle_alpha   90.00
_cell.angle_beta   90.00
_cell.angle_gamma   90.00
#
_symmetry.space_group_name_H-M   'P 1'
#
loop_
_entity.id
_entity.type
_entity.pdbx_description
1 polymer ?
#
loop_
_entity_poly.entity_id
_entity_poly.type
_entity_poly.pdbx_seq_one_letter_code
_entity_poly.pdbx_strand_id
1 'polypeptide(L)'
;MTTRQTLPRALSALAATVLLGACEATRALSPEPALMQTHAAPPPGAAPGSCWGKDVTPAVVETVTERVLLQPAQVLDDGTVVSEPIYKLETRQAIVKERRELWFETPCERQLTPDFIASLQRALAARGFYTGPVTGEMDARTRRAIRSYQAPQGLDSGIVSLAAARKLGLVAVPREDDSSE
;
A
#
# COMPACT_ATOMS: atom_id res chain seq x y z
N MET A 1 86.58 -19.99 -0.65
CA MET A 1 86.19 -19.14 -1.79
C MET A 1 85.00 -18.31 -1.34
N THR A 2 85.25 -17.02 -1.10
CA THR A 2 84.34 -16.02 -0.53
C THR A 2 84.29 -14.85 -1.51
N THR A 3 83.12 -14.46 -1.98
CA THR A 3 82.93 -13.33 -2.91
C THR A 3 81.75 -12.48 -2.38
N ARG A 4 82.03 -11.42 -1.60
CA ARG A 4 81.92 -9.97 -1.93
C ARG A 4 80.55 -9.57 -2.53
N GLN A 5 79.63 -8.97 -1.76
CA GLN A 5 79.41 -7.52 -1.50
C GLN A 5 79.36 -6.60 -2.74
N THR A 6 78.21 -5.93 -3.00
CA THR A 6 77.94 -4.45 -2.88
C THR A 6 76.72 -3.98 -3.73
N LEU A 7 75.84 -3.15 -3.14
CA LEU A 7 74.76 -2.30 -3.72
C LEU A 7 75.32 -1.17 -4.66
N PRO A 8 74.59 -0.26 -5.39
CA PRO A 8 73.24 0.35 -5.12
C PRO A 8 72.39 0.89 -6.33
N ARG A 9 71.32 1.67 -5.99
CA ARG A 9 70.55 2.71 -6.75
C ARG A 9 69.50 2.24 -7.79
N ALA A 10 68.20 2.34 -7.49
CA ALA A 10 67.32 3.53 -7.52
C ALA A 10 66.91 3.97 -8.93
N LEU A 11 65.61 3.85 -9.27
CA LEU A 11 64.86 4.80 -10.10
C LEU A 11 63.36 4.49 -10.07
N SER A 12 62.62 5.50 -9.66
CA SER A 12 61.18 5.60 -9.56
C SER A 12 60.49 5.46 -10.91
N ALA A 13 59.33 4.79 -10.95
CA ALA A 13 58.32 5.03 -11.98
C ALA A 13 56.95 5.12 -11.30
N LEU A 14 56.42 6.35 -11.24
CA LEU A 14 55.06 6.66 -10.85
C LEU A 14 54.10 5.92 -11.79
N ALA A 15 53.31 4.99 -11.27
CA ALA A 15 52.10 4.52 -11.94
C ALA A 15 50.93 5.36 -11.43
N ALA A 16 50.50 6.33 -12.25
CA ALA A 16 49.33 7.15 -12.02
C ALA A 16 48.06 6.30 -12.07
N THR A 17 47.49 5.99 -10.90
CA THR A 17 46.17 5.39 -10.77
C THR A 17 45.09 6.40 -11.18
N VAL A 18 44.49 6.16 -12.35
CA VAL A 18 43.30 6.85 -12.85
C VAL A 18 42.11 6.52 -11.94
N LEU A 19 41.66 7.49 -11.14
CA LEU A 19 40.41 7.43 -10.38
C LEU A 19 39.23 7.64 -11.32
N LEU A 20 38.65 6.54 -11.81
CA LEU A 20 37.31 6.54 -12.39
C LEU A 20 36.30 6.75 -11.26
N GLY A 21 35.84 7.99 -11.09
CA GLY A 21 34.73 8.32 -10.22
C GLY A 21 33.46 7.61 -10.68
N ALA A 22 33.10 6.52 -9.99
CA ALA A 22 31.79 5.92 -10.10
C ALA A 22 30.77 6.94 -9.57
N CYS A 23 29.83 7.37 -10.41
CA CYS A 23 28.63 8.05 -9.98
C CYS A 23 27.82 7.09 -9.11
N GLU A 24 28.07 7.11 -7.82
CA GLU A 24 27.22 6.49 -6.82
C GLU A 24 25.97 7.36 -6.68
N ALA A 25 25.10 7.28 -7.68
CA ALA A 25 23.72 7.71 -7.53
C ALA A 25 23.07 6.70 -6.59
N THR A 26 23.26 6.92 -5.29
CA THR A 26 22.41 6.36 -4.26
C THR A 26 21.00 6.79 -4.62
N ARG A 27 20.28 5.93 -5.34
CA ARG A 27 18.82 6.01 -5.40
C ARG A 27 18.39 5.82 -3.96
N ALA A 28 18.18 6.93 -3.27
CA ALA A 28 17.40 6.95 -2.05
C ALA A 28 16.10 6.23 -2.41
N LEU A 29 15.94 5.01 -1.89
CA LEU A 29 14.65 4.37 -1.75
C LEU A 29 13.81 5.42 -1.02
N SER A 30 12.88 6.07 -1.72
CA SER A 30 11.94 6.98 -1.07
C SER A 30 11.34 6.21 0.11
N PRO A 31 11.43 6.71 1.35
CA PRO A 31 10.73 6.06 2.44
C PRO A 31 9.25 6.02 2.06
N GLU A 32 8.65 4.82 2.10
CA GLU A 32 7.20 4.67 1.98
C GLU A 32 6.54 5.74 2.85
N PRO A 33 5.50 6.45 2.34
CA PRO A 33 4.87 7.50 3.13
C PRO A 33 4.44 6.87 4.44
N ALA A 34 4.98 7.41 5.54
CA ALA A 34 4.61 7.01 6.88
C ALA A 34 3.08 6.99 6.93
N LEU A 35 2.50 5.82 7.17
CA LEU A 35 1.07 5.68 7.41
C LEU A 35 0.77 6.57 8.62
N MET A 36 0.33 7.81 8.37
CA MET A 36 -0.15 8.71 9.40
C MET A 36 -1.30 7.97 10.06
N GLN A 37 -1.06 7.40 11.23
CA GLN A 37 -2.12 6.95 12.11
C GLN A 37 -2.80 8.20 12.65
N THR A 38 -3.65 8.82 11.83
CA THR A 38 -4.69 9.67 12.37
C THR A 38 -5.54 8.74 13.23
N HIS A 39 -5.48 8.89 14.56
CA HIS A 39 -6.54 8.41 15.45
C HIS A 39 -7.78 9.21 15.07
N ALA A 40 -8.41 8.77 13.99
CA ALA A 40 -9.47 9.51 13.36
C ALA A 40 -10.69 9.38 14.28
N ALA A 41 -11.32 10.50 14.60
CA ALA A 41 -12.55 10.53 15.37
C ALA A 41 -13.55 9.52 14.76
N PRO A 42 -14.30 8.77 15.58
CA PRO A 42 -15.26 7.80 15.06
C PRO A 42 -16.23 8.46 14.07
N PRO A 43 -16.75 7.70 13.08
CA PRO A 43 -17.61 8.27 12.07
C PRO A 43 -18.86 8.91 12.70
N PRO A 44 -19.45 9.94 12.06
CA PRO A 44 -20.70 10.52 12.54
C PRO A 44 -21.76 9.45 12.81
N GLY A 45 -22.38 9.47 14.00
CA GLY A 45 -23.40 8.50 14.40
C GLY A 45 -22.86 7.19 15.00
N ALA A 46 -21.56 7.07 15.26
CA ALA A 46 -20.99 5.92 15.95
C ALA A 46 -21.61 5.70 17.35
N ALA A 47 -22.00 4.45 17.63
CA ALA A 47 -22.56 4.07 18.92
C ALA A 47 -21.57 4.32 20.07
N PRO A 48 -22.03 4.74 21.27
CA PRO A 48 -21.15 4.94 22.42
C PRO A 48 -20.32 3.69 22.74
N GLY A 49 -19.02 3.87 22.98
CA GLY A 49 -18.11 2.77 23.32
C GLY A 49 -17.70 1.86 22.15
N SER A 50 -18.16 2.13 20.93
CA SER A 50 -17.68 1.44 19.72
C SER A 50 -16.31 1.95 19.28
N CYS A 51 -15.51 1.06 18.68
CA CYS A 51 -14.18 1.36 18.17
C CYS A 51 -14.14 1.18 16.65
N TRP A 52 -13.47 2.09 15.97
CA TRP A 52 -13.52 2.19 14.51
C TRP A 52 -12.13 2.21 13.89
N GLY A 53 -11.97 1.43 12.83
CA GLY A 53 -10.87 1.51 11.89
C GLY A 53 -11.26 2.35 10.68
N LYS A 54 -10.26 2.98 10.06
CA LYS A 54 -10.40 3.67 8.77
C LYS A 54 -9.42 3.08 7.78
N ASP A 55 -9.93 2.60 6.66
CA ASP A 55 -9.13 2.28 5.49
C ASP A 55 -9.24 3.40 4.46
N VAL A 56 -8.10 3.80 3.89
CA VAL A 56 -8.02 4.92 2.96
C VAL A 56 -7.40 4.42 1.67
N THR A 57 -8.23 4.29 0.64
CA THR A 57 -7.74 4.11 -0.73
C THR A 57 -7.40 5.49 -1.30
N PRO A 58 -6.14 5.79 -1.64
CA PRO A 58 -5.76 7.08 -2.21
C PRO A 58 -6.36 7.25 -3.62
N ALA A 59 -6.49 8.51 -4.04
CA ALA A 59 -6.80 8.81 -5.42
C ALA A 59 -5.62 8.43 -6.33
N VAL A 60 -5.92 7.95 -7.54
CA VAL A 60 -4.93 7.73 -8.58
C VAL A 60 -5.05 8.89 -9.57
N VAL A 61 -3.96 9.65 -9.70
CA VAL A 61 -3.85 10.76 -10.64
C VAL A 61 -2.94 10.32 -11.77
N GLU A 62 -3.41 10.45 -13.01
CA GLU A 62 -2.66 10.09 -14.21
C GLU A 62 -2.66 11.22 -15.22
N THR A 63 -1.60 11.26 -16.02
CA THR A 63 -1.51 12.14 -17.19
C THR A 63 -2.28 11.50 -18.34
N VAL A 64 -3.49 12.01 -18.62
CA VAL A 64 -4.34 11.50 -19.69
C VAL A 64 -4.19 12.37 -20.92
N THR A 65 -3.99 11.73 -22.08
CA THR A 65 -4.04 12.41 -23.39
C THR A 65 -5.36 12.09 -24.06
N GLU A 66 -6.16 13.11 -24.29
CA GLU A 66 -7.50 13.03 -24.88
C GLU A 66 -7.50 13.64 -26.28
N ARG A 67 -8.23 13.03 -27.21
CA ARG A 67 -8.40 13.55 -28.57
C ARG A 67 -9.68 14.39 -28.62
N VAL A 68 -9.53 15.70 -28.48
CA VAL A 68 -10.62 16.66 -28.49
C VAL A 68 -11.00 17.00 -29.93
N LEU A 69 -12.28 16.84 -30.30
CA LEU A 69 -12.80 17.25 -31.60
C LEU A 69 -12.89 18.78 -31.64
N LEU A 70 -12.09 19.41 -32.50
CA LEU A 70 -12.14 20.86 -32.70
C LEU A 70 -13.18 21.24 -33.76
N GLN A 71 -13.28 20.44 -34.80
CA GLN A 71 -14.20 20.68 -35.90
C GLN A 71 -14.80 19.36 -36.38
N PRO A 72 -16.13 19.22 -36.43
CA PRO A 72 -16.77 18.03 -36.99
C PRO A 72 -16.56 17.94 -38.50
N ALA A 73 -16.77 16.76 -39.06
CA ALA A 73 -16.81 16.57 -40.50
C ALA A 73 -17.96 17.37 -41.11
N GLN A 74 -17.76 17.95 -42.30
CA GLN A 74 -18.85 18.52 -43.10
C GLN A 74 -19.23 17.53 -44.19
N VAL A 75 -20.51 17.20 -44.27
CA VAL A 75 -21.07 16.21 -45.21
C VAL A 75 -22.30 16.82 -45.88
N LEU A 76 -22.42 16.67 -47.19
CA LEU A 76 -23.58 17.11 -47.97
C LEU A 76 -24.77 16.16 -47.82
N ASP A 77 -25.95 16.59 -48.25
CA ASP A 77 -27.19 15.81 -48.19
C ASP A 77 -27.13 14.52 -49.03
N ASP A 78 -26.24 14.47 -50.02
CA ASP A 78 -25.99 13.28 -50.86
C ASP A 78 -24.99 12.28 -50.22
N GLY A 79 -24.49 12.58 -49.03
CA GLY A 79 -23.51 11.76 -48.30
C GLY A 79 -22.05 12.05 -48.65
N THR A 80 -21.76 13.01 -49.53
CA THR A 80 -20.38 13.38 -49.89
C THR A 80 -19.70 14.14 -48.74
N VAL A 81 -18.53 13.67 -48.31
CA VAL A 81 -17.73 14.34 -47.25
C VAL A 81 -16.92 15.49 -47.86
N VAL A 82 -17.22 16.72 -47.44
CA VAL A 82 -16.57 17.95 -47.91
C VAL A 82 -15.35 18.29 -47.08
N SER A 83 -15.39 18.02 -45.78
CA SER A 83 -14.24 18.21 -44.90
C SER A 83 -14.19 17.13 -43.83
N GLU A 84 -12.99 16.62 -43.57
CA GLU A 84 -12.74 15.68 -42.49
C GLU A 84 -12.80 16.38 -41.11
N PRO A 85 -13.06 15.64 -40.03
CA PRO A 85 -13.03 16.20 -38.68
C PRO A 85 -11.61 16.51 -38.23
N ILE A 86 -11.42 17.69 -37.62
CA ILE A 86 -10.13 18.12 -37.05
C ILE A 86 -10.13 17.82 -35.57
N TYR A 87 -9.09 17.13 -35.11
CA TYR A 87 -8.86 16.81 -33.71
C TYR A 87 -7.59 17.46 -33.18
N LYS A 88 -7.55 17.70 -31.86
CA LYS A 88 -6.38 18.11 -31.11
C LYS A 88 -6.12 17.10 -29.99
N LEU A 89 -4.86 16.73 -29.82
CA LEU A 89 -4.45 15.97 -28.65
C LEU A 89 -4.21 16.94 -27.49
N GLU A 90 -4.92 16.75 -26.40
CA GLU A 90 -4.76 17.53 -25.17
C GLU A 90 -4.31 16.62 -24.04
N THR A 91 -3.22 17.00 -23.37
CA THR A 91 -2.68 16.26 -22.23
C THR A 91 -3.00 17.01 -20.95
N ARG A 92 -3.63 16.33 -19.98
CA ARG A 92 -3.96 16.92 -18.68
C ARG A 92 -3.81 15.90 -17.55
N GLN A 93 -3.60 16.39 -16.33
CA GLN A 93 -3.71 15.57 -15.14
C GLN A 93 -5.19 15.30 -14.86
N ALA A 94 -5.55 14.03 -14.69
CA ALA A 94 -6.90 13.61 -14.36
C ALA A 94 -6.87 12.65 -13.18
N ILE A 95 -7.82 12.82 -12.26
CA ILE A 95 -8.10 11.82 -11.22
C ILE A 95 -8.85 10.69 -11.92
N VAL A 96 -8.15 9.58 -12.22
CA VAL A 96 -8.74 8.41 -12.88
C VAL A 96 -9.43 7.48 -11.89
N LYS A 97 -9.04 7.56 -10.62
CA LYS A 97 -9.69 6.86 -9.51
C LYS A 97 -9.78 7.77 -8.32
N GLU A 98 -10.99 7.96 -7.83
CA GLU A 98 -11.26 8.79 -6.67
C GLU A 98 -10.73 8.17 -5.37
N ARG A 99 -10.37 9.06 -4.43
CA ARG A 99 -10.07 8.69 -3.06
C ARG A 99 -11.32 8.10 -2.42
N ARG A 100 -11.18 7.01 -1.67
CA ARG A 100 -12.27 6.44 -0.87
C ARG A 100 -11.81 6.22 0.56
N GLU A 101 -12.66 6.59 1.51
CA GLU A 101 -12.47 6.32 2.93
C GLU A 101 -13.56 5.34 3.37
N LEU A 102 -13.14 4.18 3.89
CA LEU A 102 -14.04 3.16 4.42
C LEU A 102 -13.86 3.09 5.92
N TRP A 103 -14.95 3.39 6.64
CA TRP A 103 -15.03 3.22 8.09
C TRP A 103 -15.66 1.88 8.43
N PHE A 104 -15.07 1.17 9.40
CA PHE A 104 -15.58 -0.12 9.86
C PHE A 104 -15.30 -0.31 11.34
N GLU A 105 -16.17 -1.04 12.03
CA GLU A 105 -15.96 -1.38 13.44
C GLU A 105 -14.77 -2.33 13.59
N THR A 106 -14.02 -2.18 14.66
CA THR A 106 -12.88 -3.03 15.07
C THR A 106 -13.04 -3.37 16.55
N PRO A 107 -12.53 -4.52 17.02
CA PRO A 107 -12.30 -4.72 18.45
C PRO A 107 -11.54 -3.52 19.04
N CYS A 108 -11.97 -3.08 20.21
CA CYS A 108 -11.32 -1.98 20.91
C CYS A 108 -9.91 -2.36 21.37
N GLU A 109 -9.03 -1.39 21.54
CA GLU A 109 -7.63 -1.62 21.95
C GLU A 109 -7.52 -2.44 23.24
N ARG A 110 -8.41 -2.21 24.22
CA ARG A 110 -8.49 -3.00 25.45
C ARG A 110 -8.75 -4.50 25.24
N GLN A 111 -9.32 -4.89 24.11
CA GLN A 111 -9.57 -6.29 23.72
C GLN A 111 -8.42 -6.88 22.90
N LEU A 112 -7.57 -6.05 22.30
CA LEU A 112 -6.43 -6.48 21.47
C LEU A 112 -5.22 -6.89 22.33
N THR A 113 -5.45 -7.77 23.30
CA THR A 113 -4.41 -8.32 24.18
C THR A 113 -3.48 -9.28 23.42
N PRO A 114 -2.28 -9.58 23.96
CA PRO A 114 -1.40 -10.59 23.36
C PRO A 114 -2.08 -11.95 23.14
N ASP A 115 -2.94 -12.38 24.05
CA ASP A 115 -3.70 -13.64 23.93
C ASP A 115 -4.74 -13.58 22.81
N PHE A 116 -5.41 -12.43 22.64
CA PHE A 116 -6.32 -12.20 21.53
C PHE A 116 -5.56 -12.24 20.20
N ILE A 117 -4.42 -11.56 20.12
CA ILE A 117 -3.59 -11.52 18.91
C ILE A 117 -3.04 -12.91 18.60
N ALA A 118 -2.63 -13.69 19.60
CA ALA A 118 -2.19 -15.07 19.42
C ALA A 118 -3.32 -15.95 18.88
N SER A 119 -4.55 -15.75 19.37
CA SER A 119 -5.74 -16.43 18.86
C SER A 119 -6.06 -16.03 17.42
N LEU A 120 -5.90 -14.74 17.09
CA LEU A 120 -6.04 -14.22 15.74
C LEU A 120 -5.01 -14.84 14.79
N GLN A 121 -3.74 -14.88 15.17
CA GLN A 121 -2.66 -15.51 14.38
C GLN A 121 -2.96 -17.00 14.13
N ARG A 122 -3.41 -17.75 15.16
CA ARG A 122 -3.85 -19.15 14.99
C ARG A 122 -5.02 -19.29 14.02
N ALA A 123 -6.05 -18.44 14.18
CA ALA A 123 -7.25 -18.50 13.34
C ALA A 123 -6.96 -18.14 11.87
N LEU A 124 -6.03 -17.21 11.64
CA LEU A 124 -5.54 -16.85 10.30
C LEU A 124 -4.66 -17.97 9.71
N ALA A 125 -3.80 -18.60 10.51
CA ALA A 125 -2.96 -19.72 10.08
C ALA A 125 -3.80 -20.93 9.68
N ALA A 126 -4.83 -21.27 10.46
CA ALA A 126 -5.77 -22.34 10.15
C ALA A 126 -6.51 -22.13 8.81
N ARG A 127 -6.62 -20.88 8.35
CA ARG A 127 -7.24 -20.50 7.07
C ARG A 127 -6.23 -20.24 5.96
N GLY A 128 -4.93 -20.46 6.21
CA GLY A 128 -3.86 -20.29 5.22
C GLY A 128 -3.37 -18.86 4.99
N PHE A 129 -3.79 -17.89 5.82
CA PHE A 129 -3.41 -16.47 5.65
C PHE A 129 -2.17 -16.06 6.45
N TYR A 130 -1.78 -16.85 7.46
CA TYR A 130 -0.64 -16.55 8.33
C TYR A 130 0.35 -17.71 8.36
N THR A 131 1.64 -17.40 8.16
CA THR A 131 2.74 -18.36 8.23
C THR A 131 3.78 -17.85 9.21
N GLY A 132 4.06 -18.62 10.26
CA GLY A 132 5.06 -18.24 11.26
C GLY A 132 4.71 -18.63 12.68
N PRO A 133 5.58 -18.25 13.64
CA PRO A 133 5.29 -18.41 15.04
C PRO A 133 4.10 -17.56 15.47
N VAL A 134 3.36 -18.06 16.45
CA VAL A 134 2.30 -17.32 17.12
C VAL A 134 2.95 -16.52 18.24
N THR A 135 3.19 -15.23 17.99
CA THR A 135 3.91 -14.32 18.91
C THR A 135 2.98 -13.55 19.84
N GLY A 136 1.70 -13.42 19.50
CA GLY A 136 0.79 -12.52 20.21
C GLY A 136 1.06 -11.03 19.94
N GLU A 137 1.91 -10.71 18.97
CA GLU A 137 2.25 -9.33 18.62
C GLU A 137 1.56 -8.90 17.33
N MET A 138 0.99 -7.69 17.33
CA MET A 138 0.40 -7.08 16.14
C MET A 138 1.51 -6.49 15.25
N ASP A 139 2.28 -7.36 14.62
CA ASP A 139 3.42 -7.05 13.76
C ASP A 139 3.03 -6.88 12.28
N ALA A 140 4.01 -6.57 11.42
CA ALA A 140 3.78 -6.41 9.98
C ALA A 140 3.28 -7.70 9.32
N ARG A 141 3.71 -8.87 9.80
CA ARG A 141 3.29 -10.18 9.30
C ARG A 141 1.81 -10.43 9.61
N THR A 142 1.40 -10.16 10.84
CA THR A 142 0.02 -10.27 11.31
C THR A 142 -0.87 -9.30 10.56
N ARG A 143 -0.48 -8.03 10.41
CA ARG A 143 -1.22 -7.04 9.60
C ARG A 143 -1.39 -7.46 8.14
N ARG A 144 -0.36 -8.03 7.51
CA ARG A 144 -0.46 -8.56 6.14
C ARG A 144 -1.42 -9.75 6.05
N ALA A 145 -1.40 -10.65 7.02
CA ALA A 145 -2.33 -11.78 7.08
C ALA A 145 -3.78 -11.32 7.25
N ILE A 146 -4.02 -10.35 8.14
CA ILE A 146 -5.34 -9.70 8.32
C ILE A 146 -5.80 -9.10 6.99
N ARG A 147 -4.96 -8.29 6.32
CA ARG A 147 -5.27 -7.70 5.01
C ARG A 147 -5.65 -8.75 3.98
N SER A 148 -4.85 -9.81 3.87
CA SER A 148 -5.09 -10.89 2.91
C SER A 148 -6.40 -11.64 3.17
N TYR A 149 -6.77 -11.82 4.44
CA TYR A 149 -8.05 -12.43 4.83
C TYR A 149 -9.26 -11.53 4.52
N GLN A 150 -9.10 -10.22 4.67
CA GLN A 150 -10.19 -9.24 4.51
C GLN A 150 -10.37 -8.76 3.07
N ALA A 151 -9.33 -8.76 2.24
CA ALA A 151 -9.39 -8.24 0.88
C ALA A 151 -10.47 -8.91 0.00
N PRO A 152 -10.66 -10.25 0.01
CA PRO A 152 -11.76 -10.90 -0.71
C PRO A 152 -13.16 -10.51 -0.22
N GLN A 153 -13.25 -9.93 0.99
CA GLN A 153 -14.49 -9.46 1.60
C GLN A 153 -14.72 -7.96 1.35
N GLY A 154 -13.91 -7.34 0.48
CA GLY A 154 -14.03 -5.94 0.10
C GLY A 154 -13.32 -4.95 1.03
N LEU A 155 -12.48 -5.43 1.96
CA LEU A 155 -11.75 -4.58 2.91
C LEU A 155 -10.24 -4.82 2.81
N ASP A 156 -9.52 -3.87 2.21
CA ASP A 156 -8.06 -3.91 2.07
C ASP A 156 -7.36 -3.20 3.24
N SER A 157 -7.52 -3.75 4.46
CA SER A 157 -6.95 -3.15 5.67
C SER A 157 -6.16 -4.15 6.51
N GLY A 158 -5.08 -3.67 7.13
CA GLY A 158 -4.32 -4.42 8.14
C GLY A 158 -4.92 -4.36 9.55
N ILE A 159 -5.98 -3.58 9.76
CA ILE A 159 -6.74 -3.53 11.01
C ILE A 159 -7.83 -4.60 10.94
N VAL A 160 -7.97 -5.40 12.00
CA VAL A 160 -8.99 -6.47 12.05
C VAL A 160 -10.37 -5.86 12.28
N SER A 161 -11.28 -6.03 11.31
CA SER A 161 -12.67 -5.62 11.49
C SER A 161 -13.39 -6.51 12.50
N LEU A 162 -14.41 -5.97 13.18
CA LEU A 162 -15.26 -6.72 14.10
C LEU A 162 -15.99 -7.85 13.35
N ALA A 163 -16.39 -7.61 12.10
CA ALA A 163 -16.96 -8.62 11.22
C ALA A 163 -15.98 -9.78 10.95
N ALA A 164 -14.72 -9.47 10.64
CA ALA A 164 -13.67 -10.49 10.47
C ALA A 164 -13.41 -11.25 11.78
N ALA A 165 -13.31 -10.55 12.91
CA ALA A 165 -13.11 -11.16 14.22
C ALA A 165 -14.25 -12.12 14.60
N ARG A 166 -15.50 -11.76 14.32
CA ARG A 166 -16.67 -12.63 14.49
C ARG A 166 -16.61 -13.87 13.59
N LYS A 167 -16.31 -13.71 12.29
CA LYS A 167 -16.13 -14.84 11.36
C LYS A 167 -14.97 -15.78 11.74
N LEU A 168 -13.96 -15.24 12.41
CA LEU A 168 -12.83 -16.00 12.95
C LEU A 168 -13.15 -16.69 14.29
N GLY A 169 -14.32 -16.40 14.89
CA GLY A 169 -14.72 -16.93 16.19
C GLY A 169 -14.04 -16.27 17.39
N LEU A 170 -13.49 -15.07 17.22
CA LEU A 170 -12.73 -14.35 18.25
C LEU A 170 -13.59 -13.39 19.07
N VAL A 171 -14.75 -13.01 18.54
CA VAL A 171 -15.70 -12.10 19.19
C VAL A 171 -17.10 -12.70 19.08
N ALA A 172 -17.84 -12.67 20.18
CA ALA A 172 -19.21 -13.17 20.22
C ALA A 172 -20.14 -12.36 19.30
N VAL A 173 -21.10 -13.05 18.71
CA VAL A 173 -22.22 -12.44 17.98
C VAL A 173 -23.41 -12.44 18.93
N PRO A 174 -24.05 -11.29 19.21
CA PRO A 174 -25.28 -11.24 20.00
C PRO A 174 -26.36 -12.12 19.36
N ARG A 175 -27.18 -12.80 20.17
CA ARG A 175 -28.38 -13.51 19.67
C ARG A 175 -29.47 -12.50 19.38
N GLU A 176 -30.25 -12.76 18.33
CA GLU A 176 -31.33 -11.86 17.87
C GLU A 176 -32.46 -11.68 18.91
N ASP A 177 -32.55 -12.60 19.88
CA ASP A 177 -33.63 -12.63 20.90
C ASP A 177 -33.46 -11.61 22.05
N ASP A 178 -32.30 -10.97 22.20
CA ASP A 178 -32.03 -10.02 23.30
C ASP A 178 -32.45 -8.57 22.98
N SER A 179 -33.14 -8.33 21.86
CA SER A 179 -33.49 -6.98 21.36
C SER A 179 -34.93 -6.53 21.62
N SER A 180 -35.70 -7.30 22.40
CA SER A 180 -37.14 -7.10 22.63
C SER A 180 -37.54 -6.88 24.10
N GLU A 181 -36.70 -6.22 24.90
CA GLU A 181 -37.03 -5.80 26.27
C GLU A 181 -36.87 -4.29 26.50
#